data_AF-A0A3A1TXP2-F1
#
_entry.id   AF-A0A3A1TXP2-F1
#
_cell.length_a   1.000
_cell.length_b   1.000
_cell.length_c   1.000
_cell.angle_alpha   90.00
_cell.angle_beta   90.00
_cell.angle_gamma   90.00
#
_symmetry.space_group_name_H-M   'P 1'
#
loop_
_entity.id
_entity.type
_entity.pdbx_description
1 polymer ?
#
loop_
_entity_poly.entity_id
_entity_poly.type
_entity_poly.pdbx_seq_one_letter_code
_entity_poly.pdbx_strand_id
1 'polypeptide(L)'
;MAIPEAGRLAGHVLLDAVAAWDPSAELEVNGRALNLALERLGEIGAVEVHVDNAARSIQTDASNLVGPAVQLLLHAVQLAALRGPSEQVVIADLRRGLDAD
;
A
#
# COMPACT_ATOMS: atom_id res chain seq x y z
N MET A 1 -16.41 -8.47 7.06
CA MET A 1 -16.96 -7.44 6.15
C MET A 1 -16.32 -7.66 4.80
N ALA A 2 -17.08 -7.78 3.72
CA ALA A 2 -16.49 -7.98 2.39
C ALA A 2 -15.75 -6.70 1.96
N ILE A 3 -14.54 -6.81 1.38
CA ILE A 3 -13.82 -5.65 0.86
C ILE A 3 -14.64 -5.04 -0.29
N PRO A 4 -14.95 -3.74 -0.28
CA PRO A 4 -15.59 -3.04 -1.39
C PRO A 4 -14.82 -3.19 -2.71
N GLU A 5 -15.46 -2.93 -3.84
CA GLU A 5 -14.80 -3.03 -5.15
C GLU A 5 -13.58 -2.12 -5.27
N ALA A 6 -13.70 -0.85 -4.88
CA ALA A 6 -12.59 0.11 -4.83
C ALA A 6 -11.41 -0.43 -3.98
N GLY A 7 -11.69 -1.11 -2.88
CA GLY A 7 -10.64 -1.74 -2.07
C GLY A 7 -9.99 -2.96 -2.73
N ARG A 8 -10.75 -3.78 -3.45
CA ARG A 8 -10.13 -4.88 -4.22
C ARG A 8 -9.21 -4.34 -5.32
N LEU A 9 -9.65 -3.32 -6.05
CA LEU A 9 -8.86 -2.64 -7.06
C LEU A 9 -7.61 -1.96 -6.45
N ALA A 10 -7.73 -1.34 -5.28
CA ALA A 10 -6.59 -0.77 -4.56
C ALA A 10 -5.53 -1.83 -4.24
N GLY A 11 -5.97 -3.03 -3.83
CA GLY A 11 -5.07 -4.16 -3.62
C GLY A 11 -4.28 -4.57 -4.88
N HIS A 12 -4.92 -4.54 -6.05
CA HIS A 12 -4.23 -4.79 -7.32
C HIS A 12 -3.20 -3.70 -7.64
N VAL A 13 -3.56 -2.42 -7.48
CA VAL A 13 -2.63 -1.31 -7.70
C VAL A 13 -1.41 -1.39 -6.77
N LEU A 14 -1.59 -1.78 -5.51
CA LEU A 14 -0.49 -2.00 -4.57
C LEU A 14 0.44 -3.13 -5.04
N LEU A 15 -0.11 -4.22 -5.55
CA LEU A 15 0.69 -5.33 -6.09
C LEU A 15 1.42 -4.95 -7.38
N ASP A 16 0.79 -4.15 -8.24
CA ASP A 16 1.42 -3.62 -9.45
C ASP A 16 2.61 -2.71 -9.10
N ALA A 17 2.46 -1.87 -8.07
CA ALA A 17 3.55 -1.04 -7.56
C ALA A 17 4.72 -1.88 -7.02
N VAL A 18 4.44 -2.96 -6.26
CA VAL A 18 5.46 -3.90 -5.78
C VAL A 18 6.15 -4.62 -6.95
N ALA A 19 5.39 -5.04 -7.96
CA ALA A 19 5.93 -5.73 -9.13
C ALA A 19 6.81 -4.83 -10.01
N ALA A 20 6.51 -3.53 -10.05
CA ALA A 20 7.29 -2.53 -10.75
C ALA A 20 8.52 -2.03 -9.95
N TRP A 21 8.59 -2.32 -8.65
CA TRP A 21 9.66 -1.84 -7.79
C TRP A 21 10.96 -2.62 -8.04
N ASP A 22 12.04 -1.89 -8.35
CA ASP A 22 13.37 -2.46 -8.52
C ASP A 22 14.31 -1.92 -7.42
N PRO A 23 14.73 -2.76 -6.45
CA PRO A 23 15.65 -2.34 -5.39
C PRO A 23 17.02 -1.85 -5.88
N SER A 24 17.40 -2.15 -7.12
CA SER A 24 18.66 -1.74 -7.74
C SER A 24 18.55 -0.49 -8.62
N ALA A 25 17.33 -0.03 -8.89
CA ALA A 25 17.09 1.16 -9.71
C ALA A 25 17.32 2.47 -8.95
N GLU A 26 17.56 3.54 -9.69
CA GLU A 26 17.64 4.90 -9.14
C GLU A 26 16.30 5.30 -8.50
N LEU A 27 16.37 6.12 -7.45
CA LEU A 27 15.18 6.57 -6.70
C LEU A 27 14.14 7.25 -7.61
N GLU A 28 14.58 7.94 -8.66
CA GLU A 28 13.67 8.59 -9.62
C GLU A 28 12.80 7.57 -10.37
N VAL A 29 13.34 6.40 -10.71
CA VAL A 29 12.62 5.34 -11.42
C VAL A 29 11.55 4.74 -10.51
N ASN A 30 11.90 4.37 -9.29
CA ASN A 30 10.94 3.87 -8.29
C ASN A 30 9.91 4.93 -7.90
N GLY A 31 10.32 6.20 -7.84
CA GLY A 31 9.43 7.34 -7.60
C GLY A 31 8.35 7.49 -8.68
N ARG A 32 8.68 7.26 -9.96
CA ARG A 32 7.69 7.26 -11.05
C ARG A 32 6.66 6.14 -10.91
N ALA A 33 7.10 4.93 -10.56
CA ALA A 33 6.19 3.81 -10.31
C ALA A 33 5.25 4.09 -9.14
N LEU A 34 5.77 4.66 -8.05
CA LEU A 34 4.98 5.08 -6.89
C LEU A 34 3.95 6.16 -7.26
N ASN A 35 4.36 7.20 -8.00
CA ASN A 35 3.46 8.27 -8.42
C ASN A 35 2.32 7.76 -9.30
N LEU A 36 2.61 6.85 -10.23
CA LEU A 36 1.59 6.21 -11.04
C LEU A 36 0.59 5.42 -10.18
N ALA A 37 1.08 4.69 -9.17
CA ALA A 37 0.21 3.97 -8.25
C ALA A 37 -0.71 4.94 -7.47
N LEU A 38 -0.18 6.06 -6.97
CA LEU A 38 -0.97 7.09 -6.29
C LEU A 38 -2.05 7.70 -7.19
N GLU A 39 -1.72 8.00 -8.45
CA GLU A 39 -2.69 8.48 -9.44
C GLU A 39 -3.82 7.46 -9.66
N ARG A 40 -3.48 6.19 -9.86
CA ARG A 40 -4.46 5.11 -10.01
C ARG A 40 -5.34 4.92 -8.78
N LEU A 41 -4.77 5.03 -7.57
CA LEU A 41 -5.55 4.97 -6.33
C LEU A 41 -6.56 6.12 -6.22
N GLY A 42 -6.22 7.31 -6.72
CA GLY A 42 -7.14 8.44 -6.83
C GLY A 42 -8.25 8.19 -7.85
N GLU A 43 -7.90 7.71 -9.05
CA GLU A 43 -8.86 7.42 -10.13
C GLU A 43 -9.95 6.40 -9.73
N ILE A 44 -9.58 5.40 -8.93
CA ILE A 44 -10.52 4.34 -8.48
C ILE A 44 -11.28 4.70 -7.19
N GLY A 45 -11.10 5.91 -6.63
CA GLY A 45 -11.72 6.32 -5.36
C GLY A 45 -11.22 5.52 -4.16
N ALA A 46 -9.98 5.00 -4.23
CA ALA A 46 -9.36 4.34 -3.08
C ALA A 46 -8.71 5.35 -2.12
N VAL A 47 -8.27 6.49 -2.66
CA VAL A 47 -7.79 7.66 -1.91
C VAL A 47 -8.51 8.89 -2.43
N GLU A 48 -9.32 9.52 -1.59
CA GLU A 48 -10.06 10.74 -1.93
C GLU A 48 -9.54 11.92 -1.12
N VAL A 49 -9.40 13.07 -1.76
CA VAL A 49 -8.98 14.32 -1.10
C VAL A 49 -10.13 15.32 -1.17
N HIS A 50 -10.66 15.68 -0.01
CA HIS A 50 -11.69 16.69 0.14
C HIS A 50 -11.07 17.99 0.63
N VAL A 51 -11.26 19.07 -0.14
CA VAL A 51 -10.81 20.40 0.22
C VAL A 51 -12.01 21.23 0.68
N ASP A 52 -12.04 21.57 1.96
CA ASP A 52 -13.02 22.50 2.52
C ASP A 52 -12.40 23.91 2.57
N ASN A 53 -12.74 24.70 1.57
CA ASN A 53 -12.27 26.09 1.44
C ASN A 53 -12.84 27.02 2.52
N ALA A 54 -14.01 26.71 3.09
CA ALA A 54 -14.62 27.53 4.14
C ALA A 54 -13.94 27.27 5.48
N ALA A 55 -13.64 26.02 5.79
CA ALA A 55 -12.89 25.63 7.00
C ALA A 55 -11.37 25.73 6.85
N ARG A 56 -10.85 26.04 5.65
CA ARG A 56 -9.42 25.98 5.31
C ARG A 56 -8.79 24.64 5.70
N SER A 57 -9.50 23.54 5.44
CA SER A 57 -9.06 22.20 5.80
C SER A 57 -8.96 21.30 4.57
N ILE A 58 -8.06 20.33 4.64
CA ILE A 58 -7.91 19.26 3.65
C ILE A 58 -8.10 17.96 4.42
N GLN A 59 -9.04 17.13 3.97
CA GLN A 59 -9.31 15.81 4.51
C GLN A 59 -8.96 14.77 3.45
N THR A 60 -8.28 13.70 3.87
CA THR A 60 -7.96 12.57 2.99
C THR A 60 -8.68 11.34 3.51
N ASP A 61 -9.51 10.72 2.67
CA ASP A 61 -10.12 9.42 2.95
C ASP A 61 -9.34 8.33 2.22
N ALA A 62 -8.73 7.42 2.97
CA ALA A 62 -8.02 6.24 2.47
C ALA A 62 -8.63 4.94 3.01
N SER A 63 -9.89 4.97 3.45
CA SER A 63 -10.56 3.83 4.08
C SER A 63 -10.63 2.62 3.14
N ASN A 64 -10.79 2.87 1.85
CA ASN A 64 -10.78 1.83 0.80
C ASN A 64 -9.38 1.25 0.56
N LEU A 65 -8.30 1.93 0.95
CA LEU A 65 -6.91 1.45 0.81
C LEU A 65 -6.43 0.62 2.01
N VAL A 66 -6.81 0.99 3.23
CA VAL A 66 -6.26 0.37 4.45
C VAL A 66 -6.64 -1.11 4.56
N GLY A 67 -7.91 -1.44 4.33
CA GLY A 67 -8.40 -2.83 4.38
C GLY A 67 -7.60 -3.81 3.50
N PRO A 68 -7.52 -3.59 2.18
CA PRO A 68 -6.75 -4.45 1.29
C PRO A 68 -5.25 -4.45 1.60
N ALA A 69 -4.66 -3.31 2.00
CA ALA A 69 -3.25 -3.25 2.40
C ALA A 69 -2.94 -4.18 3.59
N VAL A 70 -3.76 -4.13 4.64
CA VAL A 70 -3.63 -5.01 5.82
C VAL A 70 -3.81 -6.48 5.41
N GLN A 71 -4.78 -6.77 4.54
CA GLN A 71 -5.01 -8.14 4.08
C GLN A 71 -3.83 -8.67 3.28
N LEU A 72 -3.25 -7.88 2.37
CA LEU A 72 -2.06 -8.26 1.60
C LEU A 72 -0.86 -8.49 2.50
N LEU A 73 -0.62 -7.61 3.50
CA LEU A 73 0.45 -7.80 4.48
C LEU A 73 0.27 -9.08 5.30
N LEU A 74 -0.96 -9.39 5.73
CA LEU A 74 -1.25 -10.65 6.42
C LEU A 74 -0.92 -11.87 5.55
N HIS A 75 -1.32 -11.85 4.28
CA HIS A 75 -1.01 -12.94 3.35
C HIS A 75 0.50 -13.04 3.09
N ALA A 76 1.20 -11.92 2.95
CA ALA A 76 2.65 -11.90 2.78
C ALA A 76 3.38 -12.51 3.98
N VAL A 77 2.95 -12.18 5.20
CA VAL A 77 3.49 -12.76 6.45
C VAL A 77 3.25 -14.27 6.50
N GLN A 78 2.03 -14.72 6.19
CA GLN A 78 1.69 -16.14 6.17
C GLN A 78 2.51 -16.90 5.13
N LEU A 79 2.66 -16.36 3.92
CA LEU A 79 3.47 -16.95 2.85
C LEU A 79 4.95 -17.02 3.20
N ALA A 80 5.48 -16.00 3.85
CA ALA A 80 6.87 -15.99 4.33
C ALA A 80 7.08 -17.02 5.44
N ALA A 81 6.12 -17.18 6.36
CA ALA A 81 6.19 -18.15 7.44
C ALA A 81 6.22 -19.61 6.95
N LEU A 82 5.64 -19.91 5.78
CA LEU A 82 5.77 -21.22 5.13
C LEU A 82 7.23 -21.61 4.80
N ARG A 83 8.15 -20.64 4.82
CA ARG A 83 9.58 -20.85 4.53
C ARG A 83 10.43 -21.11 5.78
N GLY A 84 9.82 -21.19 6.97
CA GLY A 84 10.51 -21.53 8.22
C GLY A 84 10.44 -20.49 9.35
N PRO A 85 10.58 -19.17 9.14
CA PRO A 85 10.49 -18.21 10.24
C PRO A 85 9.06 -18.16 10.82
N SER A 86 8.93 -17.84 12.11
CA SER A 86 7.60 -17.59 12.68
C SER A 86 7.03 -16.27 12.15
N GLU A 87 5.70 -16.14 12.13
CA GLU A 87 5.04 -14.89 11.74
C GLU A 87 5.55 -13.68 12.53
N GLN A 88 5.86 -13.86 13.82
CA GLN A 88 6.41 -12.81 14.68
C GLN A 88 7.79 -12.34 14.22
N VAL A 89 8.65 -13.26 13.75
CA VAL A 89 9.95 -12.92 13.18
C VAL A 89 9.76 -12.15 11.89
N VAL A 90 8.91 -12.62 10.98
CA VAL A 90 8.64 -11.90 9.72
C VAL A 90 8.10 -10.49 9.98
N ILE A 91 7.17 -10.31 10.93
CA ILE A 91 6.65 -8.99 11.31
C ILE A 91 7.75 -8.10 11.89
N ALA A 92 8.63 -8.65 12.74
CA ALA A 92 9.76 -7.91 13.28
C ALA A 92 10.74 -7.46 12.18
N ASP A 93 10.97 -8.32 11.19
CA ASP A 93 11.84 -8.03 10.03
C ASP A 93 11.23 -6.94 9.14
N LEU A 94 9.93 -7.01 8.86
CA LEU A 94 9.20 -5.98 8.11
C LEU A 94 9.25 -4.62 8.82
N ARG A 95 9.10 -4.59 10.16
CA ARG A 95 9.25 -3.36 10.95
C ARG A 95 10.66 -2.79 10.85
N ARG A 96 11.68 -3.64 11.03
CA ARG A 96 13.08 -3.22 10.87
C ARG A 96 13.37 -2.67 9.49
N GLY A 97 12.75 -3.22 8.44
CA GLY A 97 12.87 -2.71 7.08
C GLY A 97 12.31 -1.29 6.90
N LEU A 98 11.24 -0.94 7.61
CA LEU A 98 10.67 0.42 7.59
C LEU A 98 11.55 1.44 8.33
N ASP A 99 12.27 0.99 9.36
CA ASP A 99 13.15 1.83 10.17
C ASP A 99 14.58 1.95 9.57
N ALA A 100 14.87 1.23 8.49
CA ALA A 100 16.21 1.09 7.91
C ALA A 100 16.61 2.21 6.93
N ASP A 101 15.82 3.27 6.82
CA ASP A 101 16.11 4.47 6.02
C ASP A 101 16.83 5.56 6.84
#